data_AF-A0A3A6NYN7-F1
#
_entry.id   AF-A0A3A6NYN7-F1
#
_cell.length_a   1.000
_cell.length_b   1.000
_cell.length_c   1.000
_cell.angle_alpha   90.00
_cell.angle_beta   90.00
_cell.angle_gamma   90.00
#
_symmetry.space_group_name_H-M   'P 1'
#
loop_
_entity.id
_entity.type
_entity.pdbx_description
1 polymer ?
#
loop_
_entity_poly.entity_id
_entity_poly.type
_entity_poly.pdbx_seq_one_letter_code
_entity_poly.pdbx_strand_id
1 'polypeptide(L)'
;MSKTVGAVTFSDGSSLYLVFDEMLNAALRPLFPTENAARDWMQSGAKTQPEPKEAILSEETVTLMIDLTLESDPKLAAAARFASRASRKAMWLTGPRSFLEMAYENGATASREF
;
A
#
# COMPACT_ATOMS: atom_id res chain seq x y z
N MET A 1 8.15 -4.48 -17.72
CA MET A 1 8.38 -4.25 -16.27
C MET A 1 7.09 -4.60 -15.56
N SER A 2 7.10 -5.57 -14.66
CA SER A 2 5.88 -6.12 -14.06
C SER A 2 5.47 -5.28 -12.87
N LYS A 3 4.42 -4.49 -13.05
CA LYS A 3 3.81 -3.67 -12.02
C LYS A 3 2.34 -4.04 -11.98
N THR A 4 1.79 -4.18 -10.79
CA THR A 4 0.39 -4.53 -10.58
C THR A 4 -0.32 -3.38 -9.87
N VAL A 5 -1.65 -3.37 -9.97
CA VAL A 5 -2.47 -2.41 -9.24
C VAL A 5 -3.01 -3.11 -8.01
N GLY A 6 -2.74 -2.49 -6.86
CA GLY A 6 -3.24 -2.91 -5.57
C GLY A 6 -4.24 -1.91 -5.02
N ALA A 7 -4.72 -2.16 -3.82
CA ALA A 7 -5.57 -1.25 -3.08
C ALA A 7 -5.20 -1.20 -1.60
N VAL A 8 -5.52 -0.09 -0.96
CA VAL A 8 -5.61 0.02 0.50
C VAL A 8 -7.06 0.20 0.86
N THR A 9 -7.54 -0.59 1.82
CA THR A 9 -8.90 -0.52 2.34
C THR A 9 -8.86 0.02 3.76
N PHE A 10 -9.61 1.09 3.98
CA PHE A 10 -9.77 1.76 5.27
C PHE A 10 -10.82 1.05 6.12
N SER A 11 -10.84 1.36 7.42
CA SER A 11 -11.77 0.77 8.38
C SER A 11 -13.25 1.02 8.07
N ASP A 12 -13.55 2.09 7.34
CA ASP A 12 -14.91 2.40 6.87
C ASP A 12 -15.28 1.72 5.54
N GLY A 13 -14.40 0.88 5.01
CA GLY A 13 -14.60 0.15 3.76
C GLY A 13 -14.30 0.96 2.50
N SER A 14 -13.94 2.24 2.61
CA SER A 14 -13.44 3.00 1.47
C SER A 14 -12.07 2.47 1.04
N SER A 15 -11.76 2.61 -0.25
CA SER A 15 -10.49 2.15 -0.82
C SER A 15 -9.81 3.24 -1.62
N LEU A 16 -8.48 3.24 -1.55
CA LEU A 16 -7.61 3.94 -2.49
C LEU A 16 -6.74 2.91 -3.21
N TYR A 17 -6.22 3.29 -4.36
CA TYR A 17 -5.48 2.41 -5.25
C TYR A 17 -3.99 2.74 -5.20
N LEU A 18 -3.14 1.75 -5.43
CA LEU A 18 -1.70 1.92 -5.45
C LEU A 18 -1.08 1.11 -6.58
N VAL A 19 0.20 1.37 -6.82
CA VAL A 19 1.01 0.58 -7.74
C VAL A 19 1.98 -0.26 -6.94
N PHE A 20 1.97 -1.58 -7.14
CA PHE A 20 2.95 -2.48 -6.59
C PHE A 20 4.02 -2.76 -7.64
N ASP A 21 5.29 -2.60 -7.26
CA ASP A 21 6.43 -2.87 -8.13
C ASP A 21 7.02 -4.23 -7.76
N GLU A 22 6.88 -5.21 -8.66
CA GLU A 22 7.35 -6.58 -8.41
C GLU A 22 8.88 -6.68 -8.37
N MET A 23 9.60 -5.77 -9.05
CA MET A 23 11.07 -5.77 -8.99
C MET A 23 11.56 -5.29 -7.63
N LEU A 24 10.88 -4.31 -7.04
CA LEU A 24 11.17 -3.84 -5.67
C LEU A 24 10.52 -4.72 -4.60
N ASN A 25 9.59 -5.59 -5.01
CA ASN A 25 8.70 -6.35 -4.14
C ASN A 25 8.04 -5.46 -3.08
N ALA A 26 7.58 -4.28 -3.50
CA ALA A 26 7.04 -3.26 -2.61
C ALA A 26 6.01 -2.36 -3.30
N ALA A 27 5.00 -1.96 -2.55
CA ALA A 27 4.07 -0.91 -2.94
C ALA A 27 4.80 0.43 -3.09
N LEU A 28 4.44 1.19 -4.12
CA LEU A 28 4.82 2.58 -4.25
C LEU A 28 3.96 3.43 -3.32
N ARG A 29 4.54 4.52 -2.82
CA ARG A 29 3.94 5.36 -1.78
C ARG A 29 2.68 6.15 -2.21
N PRO A 30 2.59 6.70 -3.44
CA PRO A 30 1.43 7.48 -3.84
C PRO A 30 0.17 6.62 -3.91
N LEU A 31 -0.94 7.17 -3.42
CA LEU A 31 -2.26 6.57 -3.53
C LEU A 31 -3.12 7.34 -4.54
N PHE A 32 -4.09 6.63 -5.11
CA PHE A 32 -4.92 7.13 -6.19
C PHE A 32 -6.41 6.89 -5.88
N PRO A 33 -7.31 7.80 -6.27
CA PRO A 33 -8.74 7.66 -6.00
C PRO A 33 -9.40 6.57 -6.83
N THR A 34 -8.80 6.17 -7.95
CA THR A 34 -9.33 5.16 -8.87
C THR A 34 -8.22 4.23 -9.39
N GLU A 35 -8.62 3.03 -9.79
CA GLU A 35 -7.71 2.07 -10.44
C GLU A 35 -7.08 2.66 -11.72
N ASN A 36 -7.89 3.37 -12.52
CA ASN A 36 -7.40 4.02 -13.74
C ASN A 36 -6.34 5.09 -13.45
N ALA A 37 -6.51 5.90 -12.40
CA ALA A 37 -5.51 6.90 -12.03
C ALA A 37 -4.17 6.24 -11.64
N ALA A 38 -4.19 5.10 -10.96
CA ALA A 38 -2.99 4.32 -10.67
C ALA A 38 -2.34 3.75 -11.95
N ARG A 39 -3.15 3.25 -12.89
CA ARG A 39 -2.68 2.74 -14.19
C ARG A 39 -2.08 3.85 -15.05
N ASP A 40 -2.72 5.01 -15.11
CA ASP A 40 -2.24 6.17 -15.87
C ASP A 40 -0.90 6.65 -15.32
N TRP A 41 -0.79 6.74 -13.98
CA TRP A 41 0.47 7.09 -13.33
C TRP A 41 1.57 6.07 -13.64
N MET A 42 1.26 4.77 -13.55
CA MET A 42 2.17 3.67 -13.88
C MET A 42 2.69 3.76 -15.32
N GLN A 43 1.83 4.11 -16.28
CA GLN A 43 2.18 4.26 -17.70
C GLN A 43 2.94 5.55 -17.99
N SER A 44 2.66 6.63 -17.25
CA SER A 44 3.30 7.95 -17.45
C SER A 44 4.80 7.97 -17.15
N GLY A 45 5.31 6.98 -16.41
CA GLY A 45 6.70 6.97 -15.94
C GLY A 45 7.00 8.06 -14.90
N ALA A 46 5.96 8.65 -14.30
CA ALA A 46 6.10 9.65 -13.26
C ALA A 46 6.92 9.12 -12.07
N LYS A 47 7.77 9.99 -11.52
CA LYS A 47 8.57 9.66 -10.34
C LYS A 47 7.75 9.86 -9.07
N THR A 48 8.03 9.03 -8.08
CA THR A 48 7.50 9.21 -6.73
C THR A 48 8.00 10.54 -6.16
N GLN A 49 7.07 11.36 -5.67
CA GLN A 49 7.37 12.62 -4.99
C GLN A 49 7.87 12.36 -3.55
N PRO A 50 8.47 13.35 -2.86
CA PRO A 50 8.75 13.21 -1.43
C PRO A 50 7.44 13.08 -0.62
N GLU A 51 7.53 12.45 0.55
CA GLU A 51 6.40 12.30 1.47
C GLU A 51 5.86 13.66 1.93
N PRO A 52 4.53 13.89 1.83
CA PRO A 52 3.88 15.08 2.39
C PRO A 52 4.05 15.13 3.91
N LYS A 53 4.36 16.30 4.47
CA LYS A 53 4.62 16.47 5.92
C LYS A 53 3.42 16.08 6.78
N GLU A 54 2.22 16.28 6.25
CA GLU A 54 0.95 15.98 6.90
C GLU A 54 0.55 14.51 6.81
N ALA A 55 1.25 13.68 6.02
CA ALA A 55 0.88 12.28 5.81
C ALA A 55 0.88 11.49 7.13
N ILE A 56 1.95 11.59 7.90
CA ILE A 56 2.07 10.89 9.19
C ILE A 56 1.12 11.45 10.27
N LEU A 57 0.69 12.71 10.14
CA LEU A 57 -0.21 13.35 11.12
C LEU A 57 -1.66 12.91 10.97
N SER A 58 -2.02 12.35 9.82
CA SER A 58 -3.37 11.84 9.54
C SER A 58 -3.31 10.41 9.02
N GLU A 59 -2.39 9.61 9.57
CA GLU A 59 -2.30 8.20 9.22
C GLU A 59 -3.43 7.40 9.87
N GLU A 60 -3.92 6.43 9.12
CA GLU A 60 -4.98 5.52 9.50
C GLU A 60 -4.52 4.09 9.21
N THR A 61 -4.93 3.15 10.04
CA THR A 61 -4.70 1.73 9.78
C THR A 61 -5.49 1.29 8.55
N VAL A 62 -4.82 0.58 7.65
CA VAL A 62 -5.41 0.06 6.42
C VAL A 62 -5.04 -1.40 6.21
N THR A 63 -5.86 -2.10 5.43
CA THR A 63 -5.47 -3.38 4.84
C THR A 63 -4.97 -3.12 3.43
N LEU A 64 -3.71 -3.45 3.16
CA LEU A 64 -3.12 -3.35 1.82
C LEU A 64 -3.32 -4.68 1.09
N MET A 65 -3.79 -4.62 -0.15
CA MET A 65 -3.81 -5.72 -1.11
C MET A 65 -2.86 -5.40 -2.27
N ILE A 66 -1.87 -6.26 -2.50
CA ILE A 66 -0.80 -5.99 -3.48
C ILE A 66 -1.24 -6.16 -4.94
N ASP A 67 -2.24 -6.99 -5.19
CA ASP A 67 -2.75 -7.27 -6.53
C ASP A 67 -4.26 -7.54 -6.49
N LEU A 68 -5.01 -6.67 -7.16
CA LEU A 68 -6.46 -6.77 -7.29
C LEU A 68 -6.93 -7.99 -8.10
N THR A 69 -6.09 -8.52 -8.99
CA THR A 69 -6.46 -9.68 -9.82
C THR A 69 -6.62 -10.95 -8.99
N LEU A 70 -5.99 -11.00 -7.81
CA LEU A 70 -6.05 -12.12 -6.88
C LEU A 70 -7.33 -12.14 -6.04
N GLU A 71 -8.15 -11.08 -6.08
CA GLU A 71 -9.36 -10.97 -5.26
C GLU A 71 -10.39 -12.08 -5.54
N SER A 72 -10.37 -12.66 -6.75
CA SER A 72 -11.27 -13.75 -7.15
C SER A 72 -10.95 -15.10 -6.50
N ASP A 73 -9.72 -15.30 -6.01
CA ASP A 73 -9.32 -16.51 -5.30
C ASP A 73 -9.14 -16.20 -3.81
N PRO A 74 -10.01 -16.71 -2.91
CA PRO A 74 -9.95 -16.38 -1.49
C PRO A 74 -8.61 -16.71 -0.81
N LYS A 75 -7.92 -17.77 -1.25
CA LYS A 75 -6.64 -18.17 -0.67
C LYS A 75 -5.52 -17.23 -1.10
N LEU A 76 -5.49 -16.87 -2.39
CA LEU A 76 -4.51 -15.92 -2.91
C LEU A 76 -4.80 -14.50 -2.42
N ALA A 77 -6.05 -14.09 -2.34
CA ALA A 77 -6.46 -12.80 -1.80
C ALA A 77 -6.04 -12.63 -0.34
N ALA A 78 -6.16 -13.67 0.49
CA ALA A 78 -5.68 -13.65 1.86
C ALA A 78 -4.15 -13.53 1.93
N ALA A 79 -3.44 -14.29 1.10
CA ALA A 79 -1.97 -14.25 1.02
C ALA A 79 -1.41 -12.95 0.42
N ALA A 80 -2.24 -12.18 -0.29
CA ALA A 80 -1.90 -10.90 -0.89
C ALA A 80 -2.27 -9.68 -0.02
N ARG A 81 -2.85 -9.92 1.17
CA ARG A 81 -3.30 -8.87 2.09
C ARG A 81 -2.46 -8.79 3.35
N PHE A 82 -2.14 -7.58 3.79
CA PHE A 82 -1.49 -7.33 5.08
C PHE A 82 -1.85 -5.97 5.67
N ALA A 83 -1.70 -5.83 6.99
CA ALA A 83 -1.93 -4.57 7.68
C ALA A 83 -0.83 -3.55 7.36
N SER A 84 -1.23 -2.31 7.11
CA SER A 84 -0.34 -1.17 6.89
C SER A 84 -1.00 0.12 7.41
N ARG A 85 -0.41 1.27 7.06
CA ARG A 85 -0.89 2.61 7.43
C ARG A 85 -0.87 3.53 6.23
N ALA A 86 -1.89 4.38 6.09
CA ALA A 86 -2.01 5.33 5.00
C ALA A 86 -2.74 6.59 5.44
N SER A 87 -2.49 7.70 4.75
CA SER A 87 -3.24 8.94 4.90
C SER A 87 -4.12 9.17 3.67
N ARG A 88 -5.43 9.18 3.87
CA ARG A 88 -6.39 9.57 2.81
C ARG A 88 -6.23 11.01 2.39
N LYS A 89 -5.96 11.88 3.38
CA LYS A 89 -5.82 13.33 3.15
C LYS A 89 -4.60 13.65 2.31
N ALA A 90 -3.47 12.97 2.55
CA ALA A 90 -2.23 13.17 1.81
C ALA A 90 -2.11 12.28 0.56
N MET A 91 -3.06 11.36 0.34
CA MET A 91 -2.98 10.34 -0.71
C MET A 91 -1.64 9.59 -0.67
N TRP A 92 -1.26 9.13 0.52
CA TRP A 92 0.08 8.61 0.78
C TRP A 92 0.05 7.37 1.69
N LEU A 93 0.79 6.34 1.32
CA LEU A 93 1.04 5.16 2.15
C LEU A 93 2.17 5.46 3.14
N THR A 94 1.90 5.51 4.45
CA THR A 94 2.89 5.84 5.50
C THR A 94 3.52 4.60 6.13
N GLY A 95 2.80 3.48 6.16
CA GLY A 95 3.24 2.24 6.80
C GLY A 95 4.08 1.31 5.92
N PRO A 96 4.18 0.02 6.28
CA PRO A 96 4.86 -1.00 5.51
C PRO A 96 4.35 -1.12 4.07
N ARG A 97 5.28 -1.28 3.13
CA ARG A 97 4.97 -1.40 1.69
C ARG A 97 5.03 -2.84 1.18
N SER A 98 5.54 -3.75 1.99
CA SER A 98 5.72 -5.15 1.64
C SER A 98 5.55 -6.02 2.88
N PHE A 99 5.32 -7.32 2.67
CA PHE A 99 5.31 -8.30 3.75
C PHE A 99 6.61 -8.32 4.56
N LEU A 100 7.76 -8.07 3.91
CA LEU A 100 9.05 -8.02 4.59
C LEU A 100 9.15 -6.81 5.51
N GLU A 101 8.73 -5.63 5.05
CA GLU A 101 8.68 -4.43 5.89
C GLU A 101 7.70 -4.61 7.05
N MET A 102 6.54 -5.23 6.81
CA MET A 102 5.54 -5.51 7.83
C MET A 102 6.08 -6.48 8.90
N ALA A 103 6.75 -7.56 8.48
CA ALA A 103 7.37 -8.51 9.39
C ALA A 103 8.49 -7.84 10.22
N TYR A 104 9.28 -6.95 9.61
CA TYR A 104 10.32 -6.21 10.33
C TYR A 104 9.73 -5.24 11.36
N GLU A 105 8.68 -4.51 11.01
CA GLU A 105 7.99 -3.60 11.93
C GLU A 105 7.38 -4.35 13.12
N ASN A 106 6.76 -5.50 12.88
CA ASN A 106 6.20 -6.34 13.94
C ASN A 106 7.30 -6.95 14.83
N GLY A 107 8.42 -7.40 14.24
CA GLY A 107 9.57 -7.91 14.99
C GLY A 107 10.28 -6.83 15.82
N ALA A 108 10.37 -5.61 15.29
CA ALA A 108 10.92 -4.45 15.99
C ALA A 108 10.02 -3.99 17.14
N THR A 109 8.69 -4.11 16.97
CA THR A 109 7.72 -3.82 18.03
C THR A 109 7.83 -4.85 19.15
N ALA A 110 7.92 -6.14 18.82
CA ALA A 110 8.10 -7.22 19.81
C ALA A 110 9.45 -7.13 20.57
N SER A 111 10.49 -6.56 19.95
CA SER A 111 11.81 -6.39 20.58
C SER A 111 11.90 -5.18 21.51
N ARG A 112 10.89 -4.31 21.54
CA ARG A 112 10.82 -3.13 22.43
C ARG A 112 10.10 -3.41 23.76
N GLU A 113 9.50 -4.59 23.92
CA GLU A 113 8.71 -4.97 25.10
C GLU A 113 9.46 -5.89 26.08
N PHE A 114 10.79 -6.00 25.99
CA PHE A 114 11.64 -6.77 26.92
C PHE A 114 12.67 -5.90 27.63
#